data_AF-A0A7X9IGI5-F1
#
_entry.id   AF-A0A7X9IGI5-F1
#
_cell.length_a   1.000
_cell.length_b   1.000
_cell.length_c   1.000
_cell.angle_alpha   90.00
_cell.angle_beta   90.00
_cell.angle_gamma   90.00
#
_symmetry.space_group_name_H-M   'P 1'
#
loop_
_entity.id
_entity.type
_entity.pdbx_description
1 polymer ?
#
loop_
_entity_poly.entity_id
_entity_poly.type
_entity_poly.pdbx_seq_one_letter_code
_entity_poly.pdbx_strand_id
1 'polypeptide(L)'
;ELTPRPLLTTIRPMPNQSQPPLLPWQILLVCAACGALAVRDPAGPGVACLAVGLLAGVCGAKRVTLALVPVAFALGLGAALLALPDPPRQLPAVALTGTKAVLTGRVASVDARPDDRLSVILEAVRYAPVPPDPAPADRPGNPPGQSSGSLPGRLALTWDLPSWRPSTGDELEFSARVRPVGGFKNPGGYDAAFSRRLQGVFLRAYARGDAVRLIAASGSPFRGLREYLRQGIVSALPRLPDPGAISAAPPDGSTARDVATDAGRPVSRDRPPLDSDPPDATAPGPDDRLGSRDRPTPGGAMLLALLTGDRSLLTGADMDLVRRASLAHALALSGMHVGYVAAFGWLLARLIGRLRPDIHLRLPRHKLTVALAAPLVLGYVWVGGFSPTLVRATLMFACFGLLVLLDKKRIVLDGLFLALAVILAVSPLAALNVSLELSVLAVAGLAVFWPMGRTLFDRLPLPARLRPAALWAFGILWTSLAAEAAILPLLALEFGEISPHFYLNAVWLPVLGIVVMPLGLAG
;
A
#
# COMPACT_ATOMS: atom_id res chain seq x y z
N GLU A 1 58.94 29.47 -38.53
CA GLU A 1 58.16 28.22 -38.39
C GLU A 1 57.78 28.00 -36.93
N LEU A 2 56.66 27.30 -36.72
CA LEU A 2 56.13 26.75 -35.46
C LEU A 2 55.13 27.61 -34.68
N THR A 3 53.90 27.49 -35.17
CA THR A 3 52.61 27.69 -34.49
C THR A 3 52.48 26.90 -33.17
N PRO A 4 51.73 27.42 -32.18
CA PRO A 4 51.44 26.69 -30.95
C PRO A 4 50.40 25.58 -31.19
N ARG A 5 50.74 24.34 -30.78
CA ARG A 5 49.84 23.18 -30.78
C ARG A 5 48.66 23.40 -29.82
N PRO A 6 47.40 23.18 -30.22
CA PRO A 6 46.30 23.11 -29.28
C PRO A 6 46.37 21.79 -28.50
N LEU A 7 46.40 21.87 -27.18
CA LEU A 7 46.16 20.74 -26.27
C LEU A 7 44.70 20.30 -26.41
N LEU A 8 44.42 19.49 -27.43
CA LEU A 8 43.21 18.67 -27.49
C LEU A 8 43.34 17.59 -26.42
N THR A 9 42.96 17.91 -25.19
CA THR A 9 42.53 16.91 -24.21
C THR A 9 41.35 16.17 -24.80
N THR A 10 41.66 15.07 -25.48
CA THR A 10 40.72 14.04 -25.89
C THR A 10 40.08 13.52 -24.61
N ILE A 11 38.89 14.04 -24.30
CA ILE A 11 37.98 13.41 -23.34
C ILE A 11 37.72 12.03 -23.93
N ARG A 12 38.45 11.01 -23.47
CA ARG A 12 38.10 9.62 -23.75
C ARG A 12 36.65 9.47 -23.30
N PRO A 13 35.71 9.06 -24.18
CA PRO A 13 34.39 8.71 -23.73
C PRO A 13 34.56 7.66 -22.64
N MET A 14 34.02 7.93 -21.45
CA MET A 14 34.04 6.94 -20.38
C MET A 14 33.46 5.64 -20.94
N PRO A 15 34.13 4.49 -20.76
CA PRO A 15 33.57 3.22 -21.20
C PRO A 15 32.19 3.10 -20.58
N ASN A 16 31.21 2.81 -21.45
CA ASN A 16 29.82 2.54 -21.13
C ASN A 16 29.78 1.74 -19.83
N GLN A 17 29.38 2.37 -18.71
CA GLN A 17 29.30 1.71 -17.41
C GLN A 17 28.14 0.73 -17.48
N SER A 18 28.38 -0.44 -18.11
CA SER A 18 27.48 -1.57 -18.02
C SER A 18 27.29 -1.85 -16.53
N GLN A 19 26.03 -1.82 -16.09
CA GLN A 19 25.70 -2.19 -14.71
C GLN A 19 26.32 -3.56 -14.46
N PRO A 20 27.21 -3.72 -13.47
CA PRO A 20 27.94 -4.97 -13.38
C PRO A 20 26.97 -6.07 -12.94
N PRO A 21 27.22 -7.35 -13.28
CA PRO A 21 26.22 -8.41 -13.15
C PRO A 21 25.74 -8.59 -11.70
N LEU A 22 24.60 -9.27 -11.55
CA LEU A 22 24.05 -9.64 -10.25
C LEU A 22 25.04 -10.51 -9.47
N LEU A 23 25.06 -10.33 -8.15
CA LEU A 23 25.89 -11.14 -7.26
C LEU A 23 25.32 -12.57 -7.16
N PRO A 24 26.15 -13.60 -6.89
CA PRO A 24 25.69 -14.98 -6.75
C PRO A 24 24.50 -15.15 -5.82
N TRP A 25 24.52 -14.53 -4.64
CA TRP A 25 23.43 -14.63 -3.68
C TRP A 25 22.13 -13.93 -4.14
N GLN A 26 22.24 -12.88 -4.97
CA GLN A 26 21.07 -12.20 -5.55
C GLN A 26 20.38 -13.11 -6.55
N ILE A 27 21.15 -13.82 -7.39
CA ILE A 27 20.63 -14.83 -8.32
C ILE A 27 19.90 -15.93 -7.54
N LEU A 28 20.54 -16.49 -6.51
CA LEU A 28 19.93 -17.53 -5.68
C LEU A 28 18.67 -17.04 -4.95
N LEU A 29 18.64 -15.78 -4.50
CA LEU A 29 17.46 -15.19 -3.87
C LEU A 29 16.29 -15.05 -4.86
N VAL A 30 16.55 -14.67 -6.11
CA VAL A 30 15.52 -14.65 -7.16
C VAL A 30 14.98 -16.06 -7.38
N CYS A 31 15.86 -17.07 -7.47
CA CYS A 31 15.42 -18.47 -7.63
C CYS A 31 14.60 -18.96 -6.43
N ALA A 32 14.97 -18.58 -5.20
CA ALA A 32 14.18 -18.87 -4.01
C ALA A 32 12.82 -18.17 -4.02
N ALA A 33 12.74 -16.91 -4.46
CA ALA A 33 11.48 -16.21 -4.65
C ALA A 33 10.59 -16.89 -5.71
N CYS A 34 11.17 -17.35 -6.83
CA CYS A 34 10.47 -18.16 -7.82
C CYS A 34 9.93 -19.46 -7.21
N GLY A 35 10.72 -20.13 -6.36
CA GLY A 35 10.28 -21.30 -5.61
C GLY A 35 9.07 -21.01 -4.71
N ALA A 36 9.08 -19.90 -3.98
CA ALA A 36 7.95 -19.49 -3.16
C ALA A 36 6.69 -19.16 -3.99
N LEU A 37 6.87 -18.50 -5.13
CA LEU A 37 5.77 -18.18 -6.07
C LEU A 37 5.15 -19.45 -6.69
N ALA A 38 5.91 -20.52 -6.84
CA ALA A 38 5.45 -21.79 -7.40
C ALA A 38 4.35 -22.48 -6.57
N VAL A 39 4.10 -22.01 -5.34
CA VAL A 39 2.96 -22.46 -4.51
C VAL A 39 1.61 -22.08 -5.14
N ARG A 40 1.51 -20.93 -5.83
CA ARG A 40 0.27 -20.47 -6.49
C ARG A 40 0.06 -21.19 -7.83
N ASP A 41 1.09 -21.17 -8.66
CA ASP A 41 1.15 -21.85 -9.96
C ASP A 41 2.61 -22.28 -10.21
N PRO A 42 2.91 -23.58 -10.35
CA PRO A 42 4.29 -24.04 -10.47
C PRO A 42 4.90 -23.79 -11.86
N ALA A 43 4.09 -23.66 -12.91
CA ALA A 43 4.60 -23.60 -14.29
C ALA A 43 5.37 -22.29 -14.57
N GLY A 44 4.74 -21.14 -14.32
CA GLY A 44 5.34 -19.82 -14.60
C GLY A 44 6.66 -19.58 -13.84
N PRO A 45 6.69 -19.68 -12.51
CA PRO A 45 7.89 -19.47 -11.70
C PRO A 45 8.99 -20.50 -11.97
N GLY A 46 8.64 -21.74 -12.34
CA GLY A 46 9.61 -22.75 -12.78
C GLY A 46 10.35 -22.32 -14.05
N VAL A 47 9.62 -21.87 -15.08
CA VAL A 47 10.20 -21.34 -16.31
C VAL A 47 11.05 -20.09 -16.04
N ALA A 48 10.56 -19.17 -15.19
CA ALA A 48 11.32 -17.99 -14.80
C ALA A 48 12.63 -18.34 -14.10
N CYS A 49 12.63 -19.33 -13.19
CA CYS A 49 13.84 -19.80 -12.51
C CYS A 49 14.87 -20.38 -13.49
N LEU A 50 14.42 -21.17 -14.47
CA LEU A 50 15.28 -21.70 -15.53
C LEU A 50 15.88 -20.58 -16.38
N ALA A 51 15.07 -19.59 -16.78
CA ALA A 51 15.53 -18.43 -17.53
C ALA A 51 16.59 -17.63 -16.76
N VAL A 52 16.38 -17.38 -15.46
CA VAL A 52 17.35 -16.71 -14.59
C VAL A 52 18.66 -17.50 -14.50
N GLY A 53 18.60 -18.82 -14.34
CA GLY A 53 19.79 -19.68 -14.32
C GLY A 53 20.56 -19.66 -15.64
N LEU A 54 19.86 -19.73 -16.78
CA LEU A 54 20.48 -19.65 -18.12
C LEU A 54 21.13 -18.29 -18.35
N LEU A 55 20.41 -17.19 -18.06
CA LEU A 55 20.95 -15.83 -18.18
C LEU A 55 22.15 -15.61 -17.27
N ALA A 56 22.10 -16.11 -16.03
CA ALA A 56 23.24 -16.06 -15.13
C ALA A 56 24.46 -16.79 -15.72
N GLY A 57 24.26 -17.95 -16.36
CA GLY A 57 25.31 -18.70 -17.05
C GLY A 57 25.92 -17.91 -18.22
N VAL A 58 25.08 -17.32 -19.06
CA VAL A 58 25.51 -16.47 -20.19
C VAL A 58 26.29 -15.24 -19.70
N CYS A 59 25.89 -14.66 -18.56
CA CYS A 59 26.57 -13.53 -17.92
C CYS A 59 27.82 -13.92 -17.11
N GLY A 60 28.27 -15.18 -17.18
CA GLY A 60 29.52 -15.63 -16.55
C GLY A 60 29.41 -15.97 -15.06
N ALA A 61 28.22 -16.35 -14.57
CA ALA A 61 28.08 -16.84 -13.20
C ALA A 61 28.92 -18.10 -12.97
N LYS A 62 29.46 -18.24 -11.75
CA LYS A 62 30.26 -19.40 -11.36
C LYS A 62 29.43 -20.68 -11.43
N ARG A 63 30.05 -21.79 -11.83
CA ARG A 63 29.42 -23.13 -11.88
C ARG A 63 28.74 -23.51 -10.55
N VAL A 64 29.35 -23.14 -9.43
CA VAL A 64 28.76 -23.36 -8.09
C VAL A 64 27.43 -22.62 -7.93
N THR A 65 27.34 -21.37 -8.37
CA THR A 65 26.08 -20.61 -8.33
C THR A 65 25.00 -21.30 -9.17
N LEU A 66 25.35 -21.74 -10.38
CA LEU A 66 24.42 -22.43 -11.27
C LEU A 66 23.94 -23.77 -10.69
N ALA A 67 24.84 -24.53 -10.06
CA ALA A 67 24.48 -25.78 -9.38
C ALA A 67 23.54 -25.57 -8.18
N LEU A 68 23.60 -24.40 -7.53
CA LEU A 68 22.75 -24.05 -6.39
C LEU A 68 21.38 -23.47 -6.79
N VAL A 69 21.15 -23.12 -8.07
CA VAL A 69 19.85 -22.62 -8.56
C VAL A 69 18.68 -23.56 -8.22
N PRO A 70 18.70 -24.88 -8.56
CA PRO A 70 17.60 -25.78 -8.23
C PRO A 70 17.42 -25.95 -6.72
N VAL A 71 18.50 -25.92 -5.95
CA VAL A 71 18.45 -26.00 -4.48
C VAL A 71 17.77 -24.77 -3.91
N ALA A 72 18.11 -23.58 -4.38
CA ALA A 72 17.48 -22.34 -3.95
C ALA A 72 15.98 -22.32 -4.27
N PHE A 73 15.59 -22.78 -5.46
CA PHE A 73 14.18 -22.94 -5.83
C PHE A 73 13.44 -23.91 -4.89
N ALA A 74 14.02 -25.09 -4.63
CA ALA A 74 13.43 -26.08 -3.72
C ALA A 74 13.31 -25.55 -2.28
N LEU A 75 14.31 -24.81 -1.78
CA LEU A 75 14.27 -24.17 -0.47
C LEU A 75 13.17 -23.12 -0.39
N GLY A 76 13.01 -22.28 -1.42
CA GLY A 76 11.95 -21.29 -1.50
C GLY A 76 10.56 -21.91 -1.50
N LEU A 77 10.37 -22.96 -2.31
CA LEU A 77 9.12 -23.72 -2.37
C LEU A 77 8.81 -24.40 -1.03
N GLY A 78 9.79 -25.09 -0.45
CA GLY A 78 9.65 -25.76 0.84
C GLY A 78 9.32 -24.79 1.96
N ALA A 79 10.02 -23.65 2.05
CA ALA A 79 9.75 -22.63 3.05
C ALA A 79 8.34 -22.04 2.90
N ALA A 80 7.88 -21.79 1.67
CA ALA A 80 6.54 -21.28 1.42
C ALA A 80 5.44 -22.32 1.74
N LEU A 81 5.64 -23.59 1.38
CA LEU A 81 4.71 -24.69 1.72
C LEU A 81 4.60 -24.91 3.23
N LEU A 82 5.73 -24.86 3.95
CA LEU A 82 5.75 -25.01 5.40
C LEU A 82 5.09 -23.82 6.14
N ALA A 83 5.19 -22.62 5.58
CA ALA A 83 4.59 -21.43 6.17
C ALA A 83 3.10 -21.27 5.82
N LEU A 84 2.62 -21.90 4.74
CA LEU A 84 1.27 -21.72 4.23
C LEU A 84 0.23 -22.23 5.24
N PRO A 85 -0.71 -21.38 5.72
CA PRO A 85 -1.73 -21.84 6.65
C PRO A 85 -2.61 -22.93 6.05
N ASP A 86 -2.78 -24.03 6.76
CA ASP A 86 -3.69 -25.10 6.35
C ASP A 86 -5.13 -24.60 6.40
N PRO A 87 -5.95 -24.90 5.37
CA PRO A 87 -7.38 -24.62 5.44
C PRO A 87 -7.99 -25.44 6.59
N PRO A 88 -8.95 -24.87 7.34
CA PRO A 88 -9.62 -25.60 8.41
C PRO A 88 -10.29 -26.86 7.84
N ARG A 89 -9.98 -28.02 8.43
CA ARG A 89 -10.52 -29.32 7.99
C ARG A 89 -12.04 -29.40 8.08
N GLN A 90 -12.61 -28.74 9.08
CA GLN A 90 -14.06 -28.59 9.26
C GLN A 90 -14.35 -27.18 9.71
N LEU A 91 -15.32 -26.53 9.06
CA LEU A 91 -15.84 -25.25 9.48
C LEU A 91 -16.92 -25.48 10.55
N PRO A 92 -16.96 -24.67 11.62
CA PRO A 92 -17.99 -24.80 12.64
C PRO A 92 -19.37 -24.57 12.03
N ALA A 93 -20.39 -25.26 12.56
CA ALA A 93 -21.76 -25.19 12.05
C ALA A 93 -22.24 -23.74 11.88
N VAL A 94 -21.90 -22.85 12.82
CA VAL A 94 -22.21 -21.40 12.78
C VAL A 94 -21.72 -20.71 11.49
N ALA A 95 -20.54 -21.09 10.98
CA ALA A 95 -20.00 -20.53 9.74
C ALA A 95 -20.67 -21.11 8.48
N LEU A 96 -21.16 -22.35 8.56
CA LEU A 96 -21.83 -23.04 7.44
C LEU A 96 -23.30 -22.65 7.32
N THR A 97 -24.01 -22.54 8.44
CA THR A 97 -25.42 -22.12 8.49
C THR A 97 -25.60 -20.61 8.36
N GLY A 98 -24.53 -19.83 8.61
CA GLY A 98 -24.59 -18.37 8.62
C GLY A 98 -25.46 -17.82 9.75
N THR A 99 -25.60 -18.54 10.85
CA THR A 99 -26.37 -18.10 12.02
C THR A 99 -25.66 -16.95 12.73
N LYS A 100 -26.47 -16.10 13.39
CA LYS A 100 -25.93 -14.99 14.19
C LYS A 100 -25.33 -15.58 15.47
N ALA A 101 -24.12 -15.17 15.82
CA ALA A 101 -23.44 -15.55 17.05
C ALA A 101 -22.82 -14.31 17.71
N VAL A 102 -22.65 -14.35 19.03
CA VAL A 102 -21.80 -13.38 19.74
C VAL A 102 -20.35 -13.81 19.53
N LEU A 103 -19.52 -12.90 19.08
CA LEU A 103 -18.13 -13.12 18.71
C LEU A 103 -17.26 -12.27 19.62
N THR A 104 -16.23 -12.88 20.19
CA THR A 104 -15.21 -12.19 21.00
C THR A 104 -13.84 -12.47 20.42
N GLY A 105 -13.02 -11.45 20.18
CA GLY A 105 -11.68 -11.64 19.62
C GLY A 105 -10.75 -10.46 19.80
N ARG A 106 -9.44 -10.73 19.68
CA ARG A 106 -8.38 -9.73 19.83
C ARG A 106 -8.05 -9.09 18.49
N VAL A 107 -7.87 -7.78 18.47
CA VAL A 107 -7.55 -7.00 17.27
C VAL A 107 -6.09 -7.21 16.87
N ALA A 108 -5.87 -7.84 15.72
CA ALA A 108 -4.55 -8.00 15.13
C ALA A 108 -4.17 -6.78 14.26
N SER A 109 -5.10 -6.27 13.46
CA SER A 109 -4.88 -5.07 12.63
C SER A 109 -6.18 -4.31 12.35
N VAL A 110 -6.06 -3.01 12.07
CA VAL A 110 -7.17 -2.12 11.74
C VAL A 110 -6.78 -1.27 10.55
N ASP A 111 -7.52 -1.39 9.46
CA ASP A 111 -7.33 -0.60 8.24
C ASP A 111 -8.56 0.27 7.96
N ALA A 112 -8.35 1.57 7.79
CA ALA A 112 -9.41 2.48 7.36
C ALA A 112 -9.70 2.33 5.86
N ARG A 113 -10.97 2.16 5.53
CA ARG A 113 -11.49 1.98 4.18
C ARG A 113 -12.39 3.17 3.82
N PRO A 114 -12.53 3.48 2.52
CA PRO A 114 -13.46 4.52 2.04
C PRO A 114 -14.89 4.30 2.55
N ASP A 115 -15.65 5.39 2.61
CA ASP A 115 -17.03 5.45 3.08
C ASP A 115 -17.17 5.12 4.58
N ASP A 116 -16.23 5.60 5.40
CA ASP A 116 -16.19 5.41 6.85
C ASP A 116 -16.35 3.96 7.31
N ARG A 117 -15.57 3.09 6.67
CA ARG A 117 -15.51 1.67 6.99
C ARG A 117 -14.18 1.31 7.63
N LEU A 118 -14.21 0.37 8.55
CA LEU A 118 -13.02 -0.26 9.11
C LEU A 118 -12.95 -1.72 8.68
N SER A 119 -11.78 -2.14 8.22
CA SER A 119 -11.43 -3.53 8.02
C SER A 119 -10.57 -3.97 9.20
N VAL A 120 -11.16 -4.72 10.12
CA VAL A 120 -10.50 -5.21 11.34
C VAL A 120 -10.19 -6.69 11.17
N ILE A 121 -8.94 -7.10 11.41
CA ILE A 121 -8.55 -8.51 11.47
C ILE A 121 -8.50 -8.91 12.94
N LEU A 122 -9.26 -9.96 13.28
CA LEU A 122 -9.34 -10.51 14.64
C LEU A 122 -8.64 -11.86 14.72
N GLU A 123 -7.94 -12.09 15.82
CA GLU A 123 -7.32 -13.36 16.18
C GLU A 123 -7.91 -13.93 17.47
N ALA A 124 -7.69 -15.23 17.70
CA ALA A 124 -8.22 -15.97 18.85
C ALA A 124 -9.74 -15.80 19.05
N VAL A 125 -10.49 -15.80 17.94
CA VAL A 125 -11.93 -15.51 17.98
C VAL A 125 -12.70 -16.67 18.58
N ARG A 126 -13.53 -16.36 19.57
CA ARG A 126 -14.49 -17.28 20.19
C ARG A 126 -15.89 -16.86 19.80
N TYR A 127 -16.79 -17.83 19.78
CA TYR A 127 -18.20 -17.59 19.53
C TYR A 127 -19.06 -18.22 20.62
N ALA A 128 -20.17 -17.55 20.94
CA ALA A 128 -21.19 -18.00 21.85
C ALA A 128 -22.58 -17.81 21.19
N PRO A 129 -23.58 -18.63 21.54
CA PRO A 129 -24.95 -18.41 21.11
C PRO A 129 -25.43 -17.02 21.52
N VAL A 130 -26.24 -16.39 20.67
CA VAL A 130 -26.92 -15.15 21.04
C VAL A 130 -27.92 -15.48 22.16
N PRO A 131 -27.88 -14.78 23.32
CA PRO A 131 -28.86 -14.98 24.37
C PRO A 131 -30.27 -14.83 23.80
N PRO A 132 -31.23 -15.69 24.15
CA PRO A 132 -32.61 -15.51 23.74
C PRO A 132 -33.11 -14.14 24.23
N ASP A 133 -33.80 -13.40 23.36
CA ASP A 133 -34.55 -12.21 23.78
C ASP A 133 -35.48 -12.60 24.95
N PRO A 134 -35.70 -11.72 25.94
CA PRO A 134 -36.70 -11.94 26.97
C PRO A 134 -38.11 -11.80 26.34
N ALA A 135 -38.53 -12.83 25.60
CA ALA A 135 -39.89 -12.97 25.09
C ALA A 135 -40.68 -13.95 25.96
N PRO A 136 -42.00 -13.77 26.11
CA PRO A 136 -42.82 -14.47 27.09
C PRO A 136 -42.87 -15.99 26.83
N ALA A 137 -43.10 -16.73 27.92
CA ALA A 137 -42.78 -18.15 28.15
C ALA A 137 -43.44 -19.23 27.25
N ASP A 138 -44.03 -18.90 26.09
CA ASP A 138 -44.88 -19.83 25.33
C ASP A 138 -44.40 -20.11 23.89
N ARG A 139 -43.11 -20.41 23.70
CA ARG A 139 -42.65 -21.08 22.46
C ARG A 139 -41.96 -22.41 22.76
N PRO A 140 -42.56 -23.55 22.36
CA PRO A 140 -41.88 -24.84 22.44
C PRO A 140 -40.84 -24.93 21.32
N GLY A 141 -39.62 -25.34 21.69
CA GLY A 141 -38.57 -25.72 20.73
C GLY A 141 -37.35 -24.81 20.77
N ASN A 142 -36.44 -25.10 21.70
CA ASN A 142 -35.07 -24.63 21.64
C ASN A 142 -34.42 -25.20 20.36
N PRO A 143 -33.88 -24.41 19.41
CA PRO A 143 -33.13 -24.99 18.31
C PRO A 143 -31.92 -25.77 18.87
N PRO A 144 -31.66 -26.99 18.39
CA PRO A 144 -30.65 -27.85 18.99
C PRO A 144 -29.25 -27.25 18.83
N GLY A 145 -28.52 -27.13 19.95
CA GLY A 145 -27.05 -27.29 19.98
C GLY A 145 -26.18 -26.16 19.44
N GLN A 146 -26.43 -24.88 19.74
CA GLN A 146 -25.38 -23.87 19.58
C GLN A 146 -24.40 -23.93 20.76
N SER A 147 -23.38 -24.79 20.63
CA SER A 147 -22.27 -24.84 21.58
C SER A 147 -21.32 -23.67 21.36
N SER A 148 -20.86 -23.05 22.46
CA SER A 148 -19.75 -22.09 22.40
C SER A 148 -18.47 -22.78 21.92
N GLY A 149 -17.64 -22.06 21.18
CA GLY A 149 -16.40 -22.62 20.64
C GLY A 149 -15.41 -21.57 20.16
N SER A 150 -14.29 -22.03 19.60
CA SER A 150 -13.29 -21.17 18.95
C SER A 150 -13.40 -21.28 17.44
N LEU A 151 -13.28 -20.16 16.74
CA LEU A 151 -13.18 -20.13 15.28
C LEU A 151 -11.74 -20.46 14.84
N PRO A 152 -11.57 -21.23 13.76
CA PRO A 152 -10.24 -21.53 13.24
C PRO A 152 -9.61 -20.30 12.55
N GLY A 153 -8.34 -20.04 12.85
CA GLY A 153 -7.55 -18.97 12.25
C GLY A 153 -8.05 -17.57 12.61
N ARG A 154 -7.97 -16.64 11.67
CA ARG A 154 -8.35 -15.24 11.83
C ARG A 154 -9.69 -14.94 11.15
N LEU A 155 -10.39 -13.95 11.70
CA LEU A 155 -11.68 -13.44 11.18
C LEU A 155 -11.48 -12.03 10.63
N ALA A 156 -11.94 -11.79 9.40
CA ALA A 156 -12.03 -10.43 8.86
C ALA A 156 -13.40 -9.83 9.21
N LEU A 157 -13.40 -8.79 10.04
CA LEU A 157 -14.57 -7.99 10.35
C LEU A 157 -14.57 -6.73 9.48
N THR A 158 -15.63 -6.57 8.68
CA THR A 158 -15.94 -5.27 8.05
C THR A 158 -16.93 -4.53 8.95
N TRP A 159 -16.50 -3.40 9.50
CA TRP A 159 -17.30 -2.57 10.39
C TRP A 159 -17.65 -1.25 9.70
N ASP A 160 -18.94 -1.03 9.49
CA ASP A 160 -19.51 0.10 8.77
C ASP A 160 -20.04 1.18 9.72
N LEU A 161 -19.74 2.45 9.46
CA LEU A 161 -20.10 3.61 10.30
C LEU A 161 -19.76 3.40 11.79
N PRO A 162 -18.49 3.14 12.14
CA PRO A 162 -18.09 2.92 13.52
C PRO A 162 -18.10 4.23 14.31
N SER A 163 -18.73 4.23 15.49
CA SER A 163 -18.71 5.40 16.40
C SER A 163 -17.36 5.63 17.07
N TRP A 164 -16.51 4.60 17.14
CA TRP A 164 -15.18 4.65 17.73
C TRP A 164 -14.23 3.69 17.01
N ARG A 165 -12.92 3.88 17.21
CA ARG A 165 -11.89 3.08 16.53
C ARG A 165 -11.11 2.20 17.49
N PRO A 166 -11.02 0.89 17.21
CA PRO A 166 -10.19 0.01 18.02
C PRO A 166 -8.70 0.19 17.73
N SER A 167 -7.89 -0.12 18.73
CA SER A 167 -6.44 -0.20 18.61
C SER A 167 -5.99 -1.65 18.50
N THR A 168 -4.81 -1.86 17.90
CA THR A 168 -4.18 -3.18 17.86
C THR A 168 -3.97 -3.70 19.29
N GLY A 169 -4.42 -4.93 19.53
CA GLY A 169 -4.39 -5.59 20.83
C GLY A 169 -5.65 -5.40 21.69
N ASP A 170 -6.60 -4.54 21.29
CA ASP A 170 -7.90 -4.44 21.97
C ASP A 170 -8.70 -5.74 21.81
N GLU A 171 -9.60 -6.03 22.74
CA GLU A 171 -10.51 -7.18 22.70
C GLU A 171 -11.94 -6.69 22.46
N LEU A 172 -12.59 -7.23 21.43
CA LEU A 172 -13.89 -6.77 20.94
C LEU A 172 -14.96 -7.84 21.12
N GLU A 173 -16.17 -7.43 21.46
CA GLU A 173 -17.39 -8.24 21.43
C GLU A 173 -18.39 -7.67 20.43
N PHE A 174 -19.00 -8.52 19.61
CA PHE A 174 -20.06 -8.11 18.69
C PHE A 174 -20.93 -9.28 18.27
N SER A 175 -22.16 -9.00 17.86
CA SER A 175 -23.08 -10.03 17.35
C SER A 175 -23.20 -9.95 15.84
N ALA A 176 -22.71 -10.95 15.12
CA ALA A 176 -22.72 -10.97 13.66
C ALA A 176 -22.91 -12.39 13.09
N ARG A 177 -23.27 -12.46 11.81
CA ARG A 177 -23.26 -13.71 11.05
C ARG A 177 -21.85 -13.98 10.55
N VAL A 178 -21.35 -15.18 10.81
CA VAL A 178 -20.05 -15.63 10.30
C VAL A 178 -20.24 -16.31 8.96
N ARG A 179 -19.42 -15.96 7.98
CA ARG A 179 -19.40 -16.62 6.67
C ARG A 179 -17.97 -17.01 6.31
N PRO A 180 -17.76 -18.09 5.55
CA PRO A 180 -16.45 -18.37 4.97
C PRO A 180 -16.03 -17.25 4.03
N VAL A 181 -14.71 -17.03 3.94
CA VAL A 181 -14.13 -16.20 2.88
C VAL A 181 -14.38 -16.91 1.55
N GLY A 182 -15.08 -16.23 0.65
CA GLY A 182 -15.27 -16.65 -0.72
C GLY A 182 -14.74 -15.57 -1.66
N GLY A 183 -14.27 -15.99 -2.83
CA GLY A 183 -13.97 -15.13 -3.97
C GLY A 183 -14.58 -15.74 -5.22
N PHE A 184 -14.97 -14.89 -6.18
CA PHE A 184 -15.22 -15.38 -7.53
C PHE A 184 -13.88 -15.90 -8.07
N LYS A 185 -13.79 -17.20 -8.38
CA LYS A 185 -12.64 -17.72 -9.11
C LYS A 185 -12.69 -17.12 -10.51
N ASN A 186 -12.05 -15.98 -10.71
CA ASN A 186 -11.86 -15.44 -12.04
C ASN A 186 -10.65 -16.20 -12.63
N PRO A 187 -10.83 -17.07 -13.64
CA PRO A 187 -9.70 -17.82 -14.20
C PRO A 187 -8.67 -16.84 -14.75
N GLY A 188 -7.44 -16.90 -14.24
CA GLY A 188 -6.36 -15.99 -14.61
C GLY A 188 -6.34 -14.63 -13.89
N GLY A 189 -7.28 -14.34 -12.98
CA GLY A 189 -7.32 -13.08 -12.22
C GLY A 189 -6.94 -13.20 -10.74
N TYR A 190 -7.06 -12.09 -10.01
CA TYR A 190 -6.77 -12.01 -8.57
C TYR A 190 -7.60 -12.97 -7.71
N ASP A 191 -6.93 -13.92 -7.04
CA ASP A 191 -7.57 -14.84 -6.09
C ASP A 191 -7.64 -14.22 -4.68
N ALA A 192 -8.77 -13.58 -4.40
CA ALA A 192 -9.03 -12.96 -3.11
C ALA A 192 -9.07 -13.97 -1.95
N ALA A 193 -9.51 -15.21 -2.18
CA ALA A 193 -9.58 -16.23 -1.14
C ALA A 193 -8.18 -16.73 -0.77
N PHE A 194 -7.33 -17.00 -1.77
CA PHE A 194 -5.94 -17.36 -1.55
C PHE A 194 -5.17 -16.24 -0.85
N SER A 195 -5.33 -14.99 -1.27
CA SER A 195 -4.70 -13.83 -0.62
C SER A 195 -5.09 -13.69 0.87
N ARG A 196 -6.36 -13.92 1.20
CA ARG A 196 -6.83 -13.94 2.61
C ARG A 196 -6.26 -15.14 3.38
N ARG A 197 -6.13 -16.31 2.75
CA ARG A 197 -5.47 -17.47 3.33
C ARG A 197 -4.02 -17.20 3.71
N LEU A 198 -3.27 -16.44 2.90
CA LEU A 198 -1.89 -16.03 3.25
C LEU A 198 -1.83 -15.25 4.56
N GLN A 199 -2.91 -14.55 4.93
CA GLN A 199 -3.04 -13.81 6.19
C GLN A 199 -3.57 -14.68 7.34
N GLY A 200 -3.86 -15.96 7.10
CA GLY A 200 -4.53 -16.87 8.03
C GLY A 200 -6.02 -16.56 8.22
N VAL A 201 -6.62 -15.79 7.32
CA VAL A 201 -8.03 -15.38 7.41
C VAL A 201 -8.90 -16.33 6.61
N PHE A 202 -9.79 -17.04 7.28
CA PHE A 202 -10.68 -18.04 6.67
C PHE A 202 -12.16 -17.65 6.74
N LEU A 203 -12.49 -16.75 7.66
CA LEU A 203 -13.85 -16.35 7.95
C LEU A 203 -14.01 -14.83 7.82
N ARG A 204 -15.22 -14.39 7.55
CA ARG A 204 -15.62 -12.98 7.50
C ARG A 204 -16.90 -12.73 8.28
N ALA A 205 -17.00 -11.53 8.84
CA ALA A 205 -18.18 -11.02 9.53
C ALA A 205 -18.40 -9.55 9.17
N TYR A 206 -19.62 -9.06 9.39
CA TYR A 206 -20.00 -7.67 9.15
C TYR A 206 -20.73 -7.11 10.38
N ALA A 207 -20.39 -5.88 10.75
CA ALA A 207 -21.05 -5.13 11.80
C ALA A 207 -21.32 -3.69 11.32
N ARG A 208 -22.32 -3.03 11.90
CA ARG A 208 -22.71 -1.66 11.55
C ARG A 208 -23.02 -0.85 12.80
N GLY A 209 -22.62 0.41 12.83
CA GLY A 209 -22.91 1.32 13.94
C GLY A 209 -22.29 0.84 15.26
N ASP A 210 -23.04 0.97 16.35
CA ASP A 210 -22.60 0.65 17.72
C ASP A 210 -22.68 -0.84 18.09
N ALA A 211 -22.77 -1.74 17.09
CA ALA A 211 -22.89 -3.17 17.31
C ALA A 211 -21.64 -3.83 17.91
N VAL A 212 -20.50 -3.12 17.93
CA VAL A 212 -19.22 -3.62 18.43
C VAL A 212 -18.82 -2.91 19.71
N ARG A 213 -18.52 -3.69 20.74
CA ARG A 213 -18.17 -3.24 22.09
C ARG A 213 -16.73 -3.59 22.41
N LEU A 214 -16.07 -2.73 23.18
CA LEU A 214 -14.75 -2.99 23.74
C LEU A 214 -14.89 -3.76 25.05
N ILE A 215 -14.27 -4.94 25.16
CA ILE A 215 -14.23 -5.73 26.38
C ILE A 215 -12.97 -5.39 27.19
N ALA A 216 -11.82 -5.36 26.51
CA ALA A 216 -10.53 -5.09 27.13
C ALA A 216 -9.68 -4.17 26.25
N ALA A 217 -9.13 -3.13 26.86
CA ALA A 217 -8.20 -2.23 26.21
C ALA A 217 -6.80 -2.84 26.11
N SER A 218 -6.11 -2.60 25.00
CA SER A 218 -4.68 -2.88 24.90
C SER A 218 -3.90 -2.03 25.93
N GLY A 219 -2.99 -2.67 26.67
CA GLY A 219 -2.11 -1.98 27.63
C GLY A 219 -0.99 -1.14 26.99
N SER A 220 -1.08 -0.81 25.70
CA SER A 220 -0.06 -0.03 25.01
C SER A 220 -0.10 1.43 25.51
N PRO A 221 1.03 2.01 25.95
CA PRO A 221 1.08 3.42 26.36
C PRO A 221 0.74 4.38 25.21
N PHE A 222 0.77 3.87 23.98
CA PHE A 222 0.56 4.61 22.74
C PHE A 222 -0.85 4.45 22.15
N ARG A 223 -1.75 3.70 22.81
CA ARG A 223 -3.11 3.40 22.35
C ARG A 223 -3.88 4.67 21.94
N GLY A 224 -3.89 5.65 22.83
CA GLY A 224 -4.60 6.91 22.61
C GLY A 224 -3.81 7.95 21.80
N LEU A 225 -2.48 7.85 21.75
CA LEU A 225 -1.65 8.90 21.13
C LEU A 225 -1.88 9.00 19.62
N ARG A 226 -1.95 7.87 18.91
CA ARG A 226 -2.20 7.88 17.47
C ARG A 226 -3.59 8.43 17.15
N GLU A 227 -4.59 8.04 17.92
CA GLU A 227 -5.96 8.53 17.76
C GLU A 227 -6.07 10.02 18.11
N TYR A 228 -5.35 10.47 19.14
CA TYR A 228 -5.23 11.89 19.48
C TYR A 228 -4.62 12.72 18.34
N LEU A 229 -3.51 12.26 17.76
CA LEU A 229 -2.89 12.92 16.60
C LEU A 229 -3.85 12.97 15.40
N ARG A 230 -4.55 11.85 15.14
CA ARG A 230 -5.55 11.77 14.08
C ARG A 230 -6.70 12.76 14.31
N GLN A 231 -7.26 12.79 15.52
CA GLN A 231 -8.34 13.72 15.88
C GLN A 231 -7.90 15.17 15.76
N GLY A 232 -6.65 15.48 16.15
CA GLY A 232 -6.04 16.79 15.90
C GLY A 232 -6.09 17.17 14.42
N ILE A 233 -5.61 16.29 13.53
CA ILE A 233 -5.66 16.52 12.08
C ILE A 233 -7.10 16.69 11.60
N VAL A 234 -8.00 15.77 11.94
CA VAL A 234 -9.42 15.80 11.52
C VAL A 234 -10.12 17.07 11.97
N SER A 235 -9.84 17.55 13.18
CA SER A 235 -10.42 18.78 13.72
C SER A 235 -9.95 20.04 12.99
N ALA A 236 -8.75 20.01 12.39
CA ALA A 236 -8.18 21.10 11.63
C ALA A 236 -8.57 21.10 10.14
N LEU A 237 -9.24 20.04 9.65
CA LEU A 237 -9.58 19.93 8.23
C LEU A 237 -10.68 20.95 7.83
N PRO A 238 -10.54 21.61 6.67
CA PRO A 238 -11.59 22.45 6.12
C PRO A 238 -12.87 21.63 5.86
N ARG A 239 -13.99 22.09 6.40
CA ARG A 239 -15.33 21.49 6.22
C ARG A 239 -16.09 22.21 5.11
N LEU A 240 -16.98 21.48 4.44
CA LEU A 240 -17.85 22.11 3.45
C LEU A 240 -18.77 23.13 4.15
N PRO A 241 -18.98 24.33 3.56
CA PRO A 241 -19.94 25.29 4.09
C PRO A 241 -21.34 24.67 4.13
N ASP A 242 -22.12 25.03 5.15
CA ASP A 242 -23.50 24.58 5.27
C ASP A 242 -24.28 24.92 3.98
N PRO A 243 -24.94 23.94 3.33
CA PRO A 243 -25.81 24.24 2.19
C PRO A 243 -26.96 25.18 2.57
N GLY A 244 -27.33 25.25 3.86
CA GLY A 244 -28.30 26.21 4.40
C GLY A 244 -27.78 27.64 4.55
N ALA A 245 -26.46 27.87 4.58
CA ALA A 245 -25.88 29.21 4.69
C ALA A 245 -25.89 29.97 3.34
N ILE A 246 -25.93 29.25 2.21
CA ILE A 246 -26.02 29.85 0.87
C ILE A 246 -27.46 30.37 0.59
N SER A 247 -28.46 29.88 1.32
CA SER A 247 -29.86 30.33 1.18
C SER A 247 -30.19 31.61 1.97
N ALA A 248 -29.23 32.17 2.72
CA ALA A 248 -29.43 33.38 3.54
C ALA A 248 -28.82 34.66 2.93
N ALA A 249 -28.46 34.64 1.64
CA ALA A 249 -28.21 35.87 0.90
C ALA A 249 -29.56 36.49 0.48
N PRO A 250 -29.78 37.82 0.63
CA PRO A 250 -31.01 38.44 0.17
C PRO A 250 -31.18 38.20 -1.33
N PRO A 251 -32.41 37.98 -1.83
CA PRO A 251 -32.63 37.91 -3.26
C PRO A 251 -32.43 39.32 -3.84
N ASP A 252 -31.22 39.63 -4.26
CA ASP A 252 -30.99 40.75 -5.16
C ASP A 252 -31.63 40.37 -6.49
N GLY A 253 -32.76 41.02 -6.77
CA GLY A 253 -33.48 40.92 -8.02
C GLY A 253 -32.61 41.42 -9.18
N SER A 254 -32.90 40.84 -10.35
CA SER A 254 -32.28 41.11 -11.66
C SER A 254 -30.96 40.31 -11.85
N THR A 255 -30.80 39.41 -12.82
CA THR A 255 -31.22 39.44 -14.23
C THR A 255 -31.04 38.04 -14.88
N ALA A 256 -31.77 37.84 -15.98
CA ALA A 256 -31.52 36.92 -17.12
C ALA A 256 -31.84 35.42 -16.93
N ARG A 257 -32.98 34.92 -17.43
CA ARG A 257 -33.34 34.61 -18.84
C ARG A 257 -32.66 33.36 -19.40
N ASP A 258 -33.50 32.35 -19.64
CA ASP A 258 -33.59 31.51 -20.84
C ASP A 258 -32.29 31.04 -21.51
N VAL A 259 -31.94 29.77 -21.32
CA VAL A 259 -31.67 28.84 -22.43
C VAL A 259 -32.08 27.43 -22.01
N ALA A 260 -33.28 27.04 -22.43
CA ALA A 260 -33.61 25.63 -22.64
C ALA A 260 -33.08 25.24 -24.02
N THR A 261 -32.15 24.29 -24.09
CA THR A 261 -31.92 23.49 -25.30
C THR A 261 -31.65 22.04 -24.93
N ASP A 262 -32.62 21.25 -25.32
CA ASP A 262 -32.64 19.81 -25.54
C ASP A 262 -31.46 19.33 -26.38
N ALA A 263 -30.81 18.24 -25.95
CA ALA A 263 -30.05 17.34 -26.80
C ALA A 263 -29.84 16.00 -26.07
N GLY A 264 -30.77 15.07 -26.29
CA GLY A 264 -30.76 13.73 -25.73
C GLY A 264 -29.57 12.85 -26.14
N ARG A 265 -29.32 11.81 -25.33
CA ARG A 265 -28.61 10.59 -25.70
C ARG A 265 -29.02 9.43 -24.78
N PRO A 266 -28.86 8.17 -25.23
CA PRO A 266 -29.96 7.21 -25.23
C PRO A 266 -29.86 6.17 -24.12
N VAL A 267 -31.03 5.65 -23.77
CA VAL A 267 -31.24 4.41 -23.03
C VAL A 267 -30.54 3.27 -23.76
N SER A 268 -29.50 2.70 -23.15
CA SER A 268 -28.97 1.38 -23.49
C SER A 268 -29.25 0.46 -22.32
N ARG A 269 -30.37 -0.26 -22.44
CA ARG A 269 -30.61 -1.53 -21.75
C ARG A 269 -29.64 -2.55 -22.34
N ASP A 270 -28.79 -3.12 -21.51
CA ASP A 270 -28.36 -4.52 -21.55
C ASP A 270 -27.27 -4.77 -20.50
N ARG A 271 -27.69 -5.19 -19.31
CA ARG A 271 -26.87 -5.98 -18.38
C ARG A 271 -27.69 -7.21 -17.96
N PRO A 272 -27.11 -8.41 -17.98
CA PRO A 272 -27.79 -9.62 -17.52
C PRO A 272 -28.03 -9.55 -15.99
N PRO A 273 -29.02 -10.29 -15.47
CA PRO A 273 -29.46 -10.13 -14.09
C PRO A 273 -28.39 -10.68 -13.13
N LEU A 274 -27.91 -9.80 -12.25
CA LEU A 274 -27.23 -10.19 -11.03
C LEU A 274 -28.30 -10.66 -10.06
N ASP A 275 -28.43 -11.97 -9.89
CA ASP A 275 -29.09 -12.57 -8.72
C ASP A 275 -28.23 -12.28 -7.48
N SER A 276 -28.42 -11.07 -6.95
CA SER A 276 -28.16 -10.72 -5.58
C SER A 276 -29.43 -10.11 -5.05
N ASP A 277 -30.08 -10.81 -4.11
CA ASP A 277 -31.22 -10.29 -3.35
C ASP A 277 -30.96 -8.84 -2.93
N PRO A 278 -31.97 -7.95 -3.04
CA PRO A 278 -31.79 -6.54 -2.74
C PRO A 278 -31.42 -6.38 -1.26
N PRO A 279 -30.40 -5.58 -0.92
CA PRO A 279 -30.34 -5.03 0.42
C PRO A 279 -31.56 -4.11 0.56
N ASP A 280 -32.28 -4.26 1.67
CA ASP A 280 -33.33 -3.39 2.18
C ASP A 280 -33.43 -2.03 1.46
N ALA A 281 -34.58 -1.78 0.80
CA ALA A 281 -34.86 -0.65 -0.08
C ALA A 281 -35.03 0.69 0.67
N THR A 282 -34.14 0.98 1.62
CA THR A 282 -34.03 2.24 2.37
C THR A 282 -32.57 2.68 2.54
N ALA A 283 -31.65 2.19 1.71
CA ALA A 283 -30.26 2.66 1.73
C ALA A 283 -30.15 4.02 1.01
N PRO A 284 -29.81 5.12 1.71
CA PRO A 284 -29.56 6.41 1.07
C PRO A 284 -28.35 6.29 0.11
N GLY A 285 -28.32 7.14 -0.92
CA GLY A 285 -27.28 7.16 -1.96
C GLY A 285 -25.85 7.29 -1.41
N PRO A 286 -24.79 7.09 -2.21
CA PRO A 286 -23.40 7.16 -1.73
C PRO A 286 -23.06 8.48 -1.03
N ASP A 287 -23.69 9.59 -1.44
CA ASP A 287 -23.51 10.92 -0.84
C ASP A 287 -24.28 11.14 0.47
N ASP A 288 -25.18 10.22 0.77
CA ASP A 288 -26.27 10.38 1.73
C ASP A 288 -26.08 9.42 2.94
N ARG A 289 -24.95 8.70 2.96
CA ARG A 289 -24.51 7.73 3.99
C ARG A 289 -23.64 8.32 5.10
N LEU A 290 -22.92 9.41 4.79
CA LEU A 290 -22.21 10.22 5.76
C LEU A 290 -23.11 11.42 6.03
N GLY A 291 -23.60 11.59 7.26
CA GLY A 291 -24.48 12.71 7.60
C GLY A 291 -23.93 14.02 7.05
N SER A 292 -24.69 14.68 6.18
CA SER A 292 -24.27 15.81 5.33
C SER A 292 -23.81 17.07 6.07
N ARG A 293 -23.84 17.05 7.41
CA ARG A 293 -23.66 18.22 8.26
C ARG A 293 -22.25 18.42 8.80
N ASP A 294 -21.32 17.47 8.62
CA ASP A 294 -19.97 17.63 9.21
C ASP A 294 -18.80 17.04 8.39
N ARG A 295 -19.00 16.87 7.08
CA ARG A 295 -18.01 16.22 6.22
C ARG A 295 -16.87 17.17 5.85
N PRO A 296 -15.59 16.76 6.01
CA PRO A 296 -14.47 17.51 5.44
C PRO A 296 -14.57 17.61 3.93
N THR A 297 -14.00 18.67 3.37
CA THR A 297 -13.83 18.79 1.92
C THR A 297 -13.10 17.58 1.34
N PRO A 298 -13.30 17.21 0.06
CA PRO A 298 -12.55 16.13 -0.58
C PRO A 298 -11.03 16.33 -0.48
N GLY A 299 -10.56 17.58 -0.54
CA GLY A 299 -9.16 17.94 -0.30
C GLY A 299 -8.70 17.69 1.13
N GLY A 300 -9.52 17.98 2.13
CA GLY A 300 -9.23 17.65 3.53
C GLY A 300 -9.18 16.14 3.78
N ALA A 301 -10.13 15.38 3.22
CA ALA A 301 -10.11 13.93 3.27
C ALA A 301 -8.87 13.32 2.58
N MET A 302 -8.46 13.90 1.44
CA MET A 302 -7.22 13.55 0.75
C MET A 302 -5.99 13.82 1.61
N LEU A 303 -5.92 14.98 2.26
CA LEU A 303 -4.82 15.34 3.16
C LEU A 303 -4.69 14.35 4.32
N LEU A 304 -5.81 13.99 4.96
CA LEU A 304 -5.83 12.97 6.02
C LEU A 304 -5.28 11.63 5.52
N ALA A 305 -5.73 11.18 4.35
CA ALA A 305 -5.28 9.93 3.75
C ALA A 305 -3.78 9.95 3.43
N LEU A 306 -3.23 11.07 2.98
CA LEU A 306 -1.81 11.20 2.64
C LEU A 306 -0.91 11.30 3.88
N LEU A 307 -1.35 12.00 4.93
CA LEU A 307 -0.56 12.16 6.16
C LEU A 307 -0.59 10.92 7.05
N THR A 308 -1.76 10.30 7.19
CA THR A 308 -2.00 9.23 8.19
C THR A 308 -2.32 7.87 7.59
N GLY A 309 -2.61 7.79 6.29
CA GLY A 309 -3.10 6.58 5.63
C GLY A 309 -4.59 6.31 5.84
N ASP A 310 -5.28 7.18 6.58
CA ASP A 310 -6.69 7.04 6.89
C ASP A 310 -7.58 7.49 5.72
N ARG A 311 -8.21 6.51 5.05
CA ARG A 311 -9.09 6.74 3.90
C ARG A 311 -10.58 6.80 4.25
N SER A 312 -10.94 6.75 5.53
CA SER A 312 -12.34 6.73 5.98
C SER A 312 -13.19 7.88 5.43
N LEU A 313 -12.62 9.06 5.32
CA LEU A 313 -13.36 10.26 4.90
C LEU A 313 -13.50 10.40 3.38
N LEU A 314 -12.78 9.58 2.61
CA LEU A 314 -12.91 9.52 1.14
C LEU A 314 -14.15 8.69 0.75
N THR A 315 -14.91 9.15 -0.24
CA THR A 315 -15.97 8.34 -0.86
C THR A 315 -15.40 7.27 -1.78
N GLY A 316 -16.22 6.27 -2.11
CA GLY A 316 -16.00 5.41 -3.27
C GLY A 316 -15.82 6.21 -4.58
N ALA A 317 -16.54 7.32 -4.77
CA ALA A 317 -16.40 8.17 -5.95
C ALA A 317 -15.03 8.85 -6.02
N ASP A 318 -14.53 9.39 -4.91
CA ASP A 318 -13.18 9.97 -4.81
C ASP A 318 -12.11 8.93 -5.16
N MET A 319 -12.26 7.72 -4.62
CA MET A 319 -11.34 6.62 -4.89
C MET A 319 -11.36 6.18 -6.35
N ASP A 320 -12.53 6.18 -6.98
CA ASP A 320 -12.66 5.86 -8.41
C ASP A 320 -12.01 6.94 -9.30
N LEU A 321 -12.16 8.22 -8.96
CA LEU A 321 -11.47 9.31 -9.64
C LEU A 321 -9.94 9.17 -9.53
N VAL A 322 -9.44 8.93 -8.31
CA VAL A 322 -8.01 8.75 -8.07
C VAL A 322 -7.45 7.51 -8.77
N ARG A 323 -8.22 6.42 -8.82
CA ARG A 323 -7.85 5.21 -9.57
C ARG A 323 -7.76 5.48 -11.07
N ARG A 324 -8.77 6.15 -11.65
CA ARG A 324 -8.77 6.51 -13.09
C ARG A 324 -7.63 7.46 -13.47
N ALA A 325 -7.18 8.30 -12.55
CA ALA A 325 -6.06 9.20 -12.75
C ALA A 325 -4.67 8.53 -12.61
N SER A 326 -4.58 7.20 -12.41
CA SER A 326 -3.34 6.49 -12.06
C SER A 326 -2.69 6.96 -10.75
N LEU A 327 -3.42 7.67 -9.87
CA LEU A 327 -2.90 8.28 -8.65
C LEU A 327 -3.14 7.43 -7.38
N ALA A 328 -3.78 6.26 -7.51
CA ALA A 328 -4.08 5.39 -6.37
C ALA A 328 -2.83 4.94 -5.57
N HIS A 329 -1.68 4.83 -6.24
CA HIS A 329 -0.41 4.51 -5.61
C HIS A 329 0.11 5.63 -4.68
N ALA A 330 -0.29 6.89 -4.91
CA ALA A 330 0.05 8.02 -4.04
C ALA A 330 -0.77 8.01 -2.74
N LEU A 331 -2.01 7.50 -2.78
CA LEU A 331 -2.88 7.31 -1.60
C LEU A 331 -2.49 6.13 -0.71
N ALA A 332 -1.69 5.20 -1.23
CA ALA A 332 -1.01 4.24 -0.39
C ALA A 332 0.22 4.94 0.19
N LEU A 333 0.32 5.03 1.52
CA LEU A 333 1.54 5.48 2.19
C LEU A 333 2.72 4.69 1.61
N SER A 334 3.47 5.35 0.73
CA SER A 334 4.38 4.72 -0.24
C SER A 334 5.84 5.01 0.07
N GLY A 335 6.74 4.37 -0.68
CA GLY A 335 8.18 4.65 -0.59
C GLY A 335 8.55 6.12 -0.84
N MET A 336 7.73 6.85 -1.60
CA MET A 336 7.93 8.27 -1.83
C MET A 336 7.74 9.09 -0.55
N HIS A 337 6.76 8.75 0.29
CA HIS A 337 6.55 9.45 1.56
C HIS A 337 7.72 9.23 2.52
N VAL A 338 8.21 8.00 2.61
CA VAL A 338 9.47 7.69 3.32
C VAL A 338 10.65 8.45 2.71
N GLY A 339 10.68 8.62 1.40
CA GLY A 339 11.65 9.46 0.69
C GLY A 339 11.60 10.93 1.12
N TYR A 340 10.41 11.52 1.29
CA TYR A 340 10.27 12.88 1.80
C TYR A 340 10.75 13.02 3.25
N VAL A 341 10.40 12.06 4.11
CA VAL A 341 10.89 12.01 5.49
C VAL A 341 12.42 11.89 5.54
N ALA A 342 13.00 11.06 4.66
CA ALA A 342 14.44 10.94 4.53
C ALA A 342 15.10 12.22 4.00
N ALA A 343 14.45 12.92 3.06
CA ALA A 343 14.91 14.22 2.57
C ALA A 343 14.89 15.30 3.66
N PHE A 344 13.93 15.26 4.58
CA PHE A 344 13.92 16.12 5.76
C PHE A 344 15.12 15.82 6.68
N GLY A 345 15.45 14.54 6.90
CA GLY A 345 16.68 14.13 7.59
C GLY A 345 17.96 14.64 6.90
N TRP A 346 17.99 14.64 5.56
CA TRP A 346 19.08 15.25 4.79
C TRP A 346 19.17 16.76 4.96
N LEU A 347 18.03 17.46 4.96
CA LEU A 347 17.98 18.90 5.20
C LEU A 347 18.51 19.25 6.59
N LEU A 348 18.11 18.46 7.61
CA LEU A 348 18.59 18.62 8.98
C LEU A 348 20.10 18.37 9.07
N ALA A 349 20.61 17.31 8.41
CA ALA A 349 22.05 17.05 8.32
C ALA A 349 22.81 18.23 7.70
N ARG A 350 22.23 18.87 6.67
CA ARG A 350 22.81 20.04 6.00
C ARG A 350 22.78 21.29 6.90
N LEU A 351 21.71 21.50 7.65
CA LEU A 351 21.60 22.62 8.58
C LEU A 351 22.59 22.48 9.73
N ILE A 352 22.67 21.30 10.35
CA ILE A 352 23.65 20.99 11.39
C ILE A 352 25.07 21.17 10.87
N GLY A 353 25.35 20.69 9.64
CA GLY A 353 26.65 20.86 8.99
C GLY A 353 27.03 22.33 8.68
N ARG A 354 26.04 23.22 8.53
CA ARG A 354 26.27 24.67 8.41
C ARG A 354 26.56 25.33 9.75
N LEU A 355 25.87 24.92 10.81
CA LEU A 355 26.03 25.47 12.16
C LEU A 355 27.31 24.96 12.85
N ARG A 356 27.71 23.71 12.59
CA ARG A 356 28.92 23.07 13.13
C ARG A 356 29.66 22.27 12.05
N PRO A 357 30.53 22.91 11.26
CA PRO A 357 31.26 22.24 10.19
C PRO A 357 32.19 21.12 10.69
N ASP A 358 32.67 21.20 11.93
CA ASP A 358 33.57 20.22 12.56
C ASP A 358 32.98 18.79 12.61
N ILE A 359 31.65 18.67 12.59
CA ILE A 359 30.97 17.38 12.60
C ILE A 359 31.32 16.57 11.33
N HIS A 360 31.57 17.23 10.20
CA HIS A 360 31.92 16.56 8.95
C HIS A 360 33.32 15.94 8.96
N LEU A 361 34.19 16.37 9.88
CA LEU A 361 35.50 15.75 10.07
C LEU A 361 35.40 14.39 10.78
N ARG A 362 34.33 14.16 11.55
CA ARG A 362 34.10 12.92 12.30
C ARG A 362 33.09 12.00 11.61
N LEU A 363 32.06 12.57 10.99
CA LEU A 363 30.98 11.82 10.34
C LEU A 363 30.68 12.39 8.94
N PRO A 364 30.90 11.61 7.87
CA PRO A 364 30.55 12.03 6.51
C PRO A 364 29.06 12.40 6.37
N ARG A 365 28.77 13.38 5.50
CA ARG A 365 27.42 13.94 5.27
C ARG A 365 26.35 12.88 5.02
N HIS A 366 26.67 11.84 4.23
CA HIS A 366 25.73 10.76 3.92
C HIS A 366 25.39 9.90 5.14
N LYS A 367 26.36 9.65 6.03
CA LYS A 367 26.12 8.86 7.26
C LYS A 367 25.30 9.66 8.26
N LEU A 368 25.56 10.96 8.40
CA LEU A 368 24.75 11.85 9.23
C LEU A 368 23.30 11.93 8.73
N THR A 369 23.10 11.96 7.40
CA THR A 369 21.77 11.96 6.79
C THR A 369 20.97 10.73 7.21
N VAL A 370 21.56 9.53 7.08
CA VAL A 370 20.90 8.28 7.48
C VAL A 370 20.60 8.26 8.98
N ALA A 371 21.55 8.71 9.81
CA ALA A 371 21.39 8.73 11.26
C ALA A 371 20.24 9.65 11.73
N LEU A 372 20.03 10.79 11.05
CA LEU A 372 18.93 11.71 11.35
C LEU A 372 17.60 11.28 10.73
N ALA A 373 17.63 10.69 9.54
CA ALA A 373 16.43 10.20 8.86
C ALA A 373 15.85 8.95 9.54
N ALA A 374 16.67 8.05 10.08
CA ALA A 374 16.22 6.80 10.70
C ALA A 374 15.15 6.98 11.80
N PRO A 375 15.35 7.81 12.85
CA PRO A 375 14.32 8.01 13.88
C PRO A 375 13.04 8.65 13.32
N LEU A 376 13.16 9.53 12.32
CA LEU A 376 12.01 10.17 11.67
C LEU A 376 11.17 9.17 10.87
N VAL A 377 11.82 8.29 10.10
CA VAL A 377 11.14 7.22 9.35
C VAL A 377 10.48 6.23 10.31
N LEU A 378 11.13 5.89 11.43
CA LEU A 378 10.54 5.05 12.48
C LEU A 378 9.32 5.71 13.14
N GLY A 379 9.37 7.02 13.40
CA GLY A 379 8.20 7.78 13.85
C GLY A 379 7.07 7.74 12.82
N TYR A 380 7.39 7.92 11.54
CA TYR A 380 6.41 7.95 10.46
C TYR A 380 5.69 6.60 10.25
N VAL A 381 6.42 5.47 10.30
CA VAL A 381 5.78 4.13 10.21
C VAL A 381 4.86 3.84 11.40
N TRP A 382 5.20 4.34 12.58
CA TRP A 382 4.36 4.23 13.76
C TRP A 382 3.07 5.08 13.64
N VAL A 383 3.17 6.33 13.18
CA VAL A 383 2.00 7.19 12.89
C VAL A 383 1.11 6.58 11.81
N GLY A 384 1.70 6.07 10.73
CA GLY A 384 1.00 5.39 9.62
C GLY A 384 0.50 3.98 9.95
N GLY A 385 0.49 3.59 11.23
CA GLY A 385 -0.14 2.37 11.74
C GLY A 385 0.47 1.07 11.24
N PHE A 386 1.75 1.07 10.88
CA PHE A 386 2.45 -0.11 10.32
C PHE A 386 1.74 -0.71 9.09
N SER A 387 1.16 0.13 8.24
CA SER A 387 0.59 -0.33 6.97
C SER A 387 1.62 -1.14 6.16
N PRO A 388 1.23 -2.25 5.49
CA PRO A 388 2.19 -3.14 4.85
C PRO A 388 3.10 -2.44 3.82
N THR A 389 2.58 -1.45 3.10
CA THR A 389 3.36 -0.66 2.13
C THR A 389 4.43 0.18 2.82
N LEU A 390 4.11 0.79 3.96
CA LEU A 390 5.01 1.66 4.72
C LEU A 390 6.08 0.87 5.47
N VAL A 391 5.75 -0.30 6.01
CA VAL A 391 6.71 -1.22 6.63
C VAL A 391 7.79 -1.63 5.63
N ARG A 392 7.40 -2.00 4.40
CA ARG A 392 8.35 -2.37 3.36
C ARG A 392 9.23 -1.20 2.92
N ALA A 393 8.65 -0.02 2.74
CA ALA A 393 9.42 1.18 2.42
C ALA A 393 10.44 1.50 3.52
N THR A 394 10.06 1.33 4.79
CA THR A 394 10.94 1.51 5.95
C THR A 394 12.07 0.47 5.98
N LEU A 395 11.76 -0.80 5.70
CA LEU A 395 12.77 -1.87 5.59
C LEU A 395 13.75 -1.63 4.44
N MET A 396 13.25 -1.21 3.27
CA MET A 396 14.09 -0.83 2.13
C MET A 396 14.99 0.35 2.51
N PHE A 397 14.45 1.41 3.13
CA PHE A 397 15.23 2.53 3.64
C PHE A 397 16.32 2.07 4.62
N ALA A 398 15.99 1.20 5.58
CA ALA A 398 16.96 0.68 6.55
C ALA A 398 18.08 -0.12 5.88
N CYS A 399 17.76 -0.97 4.89
CA CYS A 399 18.75 -1.72 4.13
C CYS A 399 19.65 -0.80 3.28
N PHE A 400 19.07 0.22 2.65
CA PHE A 400 19.83 1.20 1.86
C PHE A 400 20.74 2.01 2.78
N GLY A 401 20.20 2.47 3.92
CA GLY A 401 20.93 3.17 4.96
C GLY A 401 22.10 2.36 5.49
N LEU A 402 21.91 1.06 5.75
CA LEU A 402 22.99 0.17 6.17
C LEU A 402 24.11 0.10 5.12
N LEU A 403 23.78 -0.04 3.84
CA LEU A 403 24.78 -0.06 2.77
C LEU A 403 25.50 1.28 2.60
N VAL A 404 24.81 2.40 2.85
CA VAL A 404 25.39 3.75 2.90
C VAL A 404 26.39 3.86 4.07
N LEU A 405 26.05 3.30 5.24
CA LEU A 405 26.95 3.30 6.41
C LEU A 405 28.18 2.41 6.18
N LEU A 406 28.04 1.34 5.40
CA LEU A 406 29.10 0.41 4.98
C LEU A 406 29.88 0.89 3.74
N ASP A 407 29.63 2.11 3.26
CA ASP A 407 30.29 2.74 2.10
C ASP A 407 30.28 1.85 0.83
N LYS A 408 29.18 1.11 0.62
CA LYS A 408 28.99 0.26 -0.57
C LYS A 408 28.65 1.12 -1.79
N LYS A 409 29.15 0.72 -2.96
CA LYS A 409 28.98 1.47 -4.22
C LYS A 409 27.60 1.25 -4.86
N ARG A 410 26.97 0.08 -4.71
CA ARG A 410 25.69 -0.29 -5.34
C ARG A 410 24.52 -0.27 -4.35
N ILE A 411 24.20 0.91 -3.83
CA ILE A 411 23.25 1.03 -2.72
C ILE A 411 21.83 0.57 -3.10
N VAL A 412 21.34 0.93 -4.30
CA VAL A 412 19.92 0.72 -4.66
C VAL A 412 19.59 -0.76 -4.91
N LEU A 413 20.29 -1.42 -5.85
CA LEU A 413 20.03 -2.84 -6.16
C LEU A 413 20.41 -3.76 -5.01
N ASP A 414 21.61 -3.61 -4.43
CA ASP A 414 22.02 -4.49 -3.32
C ASP A 414 21.12 -4.27 -2.10
N GLY A 415 20.67 -3.03 -1.89
CA GLY A 415 19.74 -2.70 -0.82
C GLY A 415 18.36 -3.31 -1.05
N LEU A 416 17.89 -3.33 -2.29
CA LEU A 416 16.61 -3.96 -2.65
C LEU A 416 16.67 -5.47 -2.41
N PHE A 417 17.73 -6.14 -2.87
CA PHE A 417 17.92 -7.56 -2.64
C PHE A 417 18.12 -7.89 -1.15
N LEU A 418 18.81 -7.03 -0.39
CA LEU A 418 18.94 -7.20 1.06
C LEU A 418 17.58 -7.07 1.76
N ALA A 419 16.78 -6.06 1.39
CA ALA A 419 15.44 -5.90 1.93
C ALA A 419 14.53 -7.09 1.57
N LEU A 420 14.59 -7.57 0.33
CA LEU A 420 13.86 -8.76 -0.11
C LEU A 420 14.30 -10.00 0.67
N ALA A 421 15.61 -10.19 0.89
CA ALA A 421 16.14 -11.30 1.68
C ALA A 421 15.59 -11.27 3.12
N VAL A 422 15.59 -10.09 3.76
CA VAL A 422 15.04 -9.92 5.12
C VAL A 422 13.54 -10.21 5.15
N ILE A 423 12.77 -9.68 4.18
CA ILE A 423 11.32 -9.90 4.12
C ILE A 423 11.00 -11.39 3.95
N LEU A 424 11.67 -12.08 3.03
CA LEU A 424 11.43 -13.50 2.77
C LEU A 424 11.94 -14.41 3.88
N ALA A 425 12.99 -14.00 4.60
CA ALA A 425 13.47 -14.72 5.78
C ALA A 425 12.47 -14.65 6.95
N VAL A 426 11.79 -13.52 7.13
CA VAL A 426 10.77 -13.35 8.18
C VAL A 426 9.43 -13.98 7.79
N SER A 427 9.03 -13.83 6.53
CA SER A 427 7.78 -14.36 6.00
C SER A 427 7.98 -14.83 4.56
N PRO A 428 8.20 -16.15 4.34
CA PRO A 428 8.39 -16.67 2.98
C PRO A 428 7.12 -16.50 2.12
N LEU A 429 5.94 -16.48 2.75
CA LEU A 429 4.67 -16.19 2.08
C LEU A 429 4.59 -14.76 1.54
N ALA A 430 5.46 -13.85 1.99
CA ALA A 430 5.46 -12.48 1.49
C ALA A 430 5.71 -12.43 -0.03
N ALA A 431 6.43 -13.39 -0.60
CA ALA A 431 6.64 -13.52 -2.04
C ALA A 431 5.32 -13.62 -2.82
N LEU A 432 4.29 -14.26 -2.24
CA LEU A 432 2.98 -14.49 -2.87
C LEU A 432 2.03 -13.28 -2.76
N ASN A 433 2.46 -12.21 -2.07
CA ASN A 433 1.67 -11.00 -1.97
C ASN A 433 1.92 -10.10 -3.18
N VAL A 434 0.90 -9.92 -4.02
CA VAL A 434 0.92 -9.02 -5.19
C VAL A 434 1.46 -7.63 -4.85
N SER A 435 1.08 -7.08 -3.69
CA SER A 435 1.58 -5.77 -3.29
C SER A 435 3.12 -5.74 -3.14
N LEU A 436 3.76 -6.83 -2.74
CA LEU A 436 5.24 -6.91 -2.59
C LEU A 436 5.89 -6.97 -3.96
N GLU A 437 5.36 -7.83 -4.83
CA GLU A 437 5.80 -7.96 -6.22
C GLU A 437 5.81 -6.59 -6.91
N LEU A 438 4.69 -5.85 -6.83
CA LEU A 438 4.58 -4.50 -7.39
C LEU A 438 5.63 -3.53 -6.82
N SER A 439 5.89 -3.59 -5.51
CA SER A 439 6.88 -2.71 -4.86
C SER A 439 8.32 -3.04 -5.28
N VAL A 440 8.65 -4.33 -5.36
CA VAL A 440 9.99 -4.79 -5.75
C VAL A 440 10.23 -4.50 -7.23
N LEU A 441 9.24 -4.78 -8.09
CA LEU A 441 9.31 -4.49 -9.53
C LEU A 441 9.43 -2.99 -9.80
N ALA A 442 8.69 -2.13 -9.08
CA ALA A 442 8.82 -0.68 -9.24
C ALA A 442 10.24 -0.19 -8.90
N VAL A 443 10.81 -0.62 -7.77
CA VAL A 443 12.17 -0.21 -7.36
C VAL A 443 13.25 -0.82 -8.27
N ALA A 444 13.10 -2.08 -8.67
CA ALA A 444 14.00 -2.73 -9.61
C ALA A 444 13.96 -2.04 -10.99
N GLY A 445 12.76 -1.76 -11.50
CA GLY A 445 12.53 -1.02 -12.74
C GLY A 445 13.17 0.35 -12.71
N LEU A 446 12.97 1.11 -11.63
CA LEU A 446 13.67 2.39 -11.42
C LEU A 446 15.20 2.22 -11.47
N ALA A 447 15.76 1.24 -10.78
CA ALA A 447 17.21 1.01 -10.76
C ALA A 447 17.78 0.62 -12.14
N VAL A 448 17.03 -0.12 -12.95
CA VAL A 448 17.44 -0.61 -14.28
C VAL A 448 17.22 0.46 -15.36
N PHE A 449 16.09 1.16 -15.36
CA PHE A 449 15.74 2.15 -16.39
C PHE A 449 16.31 3.55 -16.12
N TRP A 450 16.71 3.88 -14.89
CA TRP A 450 17.27 5.20 -14.57
C TRP A 450 18.52 5.58 -15.37
N PRO A 451 19.54 4.70 -15.54
CA PRO A 451 20.69 5.02 -16.38
C PRO A 451 20.30 5.32 -17.83
N MET A 452 19.33 4.59 -18.38
CA MET A 452 18.84 4.81 -19.75
C MET A 452 18.24 6.22 -19.89
N GLY A 453 17.39 6.64 -18.95
CA GLY A 453 16.83 7.99 -18.95
C GLY A 453 17.89 9.08 -18.82
N ARG A 454 18.89 8.85 -17.97
CA ARG A 454 20.00 9.79 -17.80
C ARG A 454 20.80 9.95 -19.10
N THR A 455 21.10 8.86 -19.79
CA THR A 455 21.78 8.93 -21.10
C THR A 455 20.95 9.62 -22.17
N LEU A 456 19.62 9.45 -22.14
CA LEU A 456 18.72 10.15 -23.07
C LEU A 456 18.69 11.65 -22.78
N PHE A 457 18.61 12.02 -21.50
CA PHE A 457 18.64 13.43 -21.08
C PHE A 457 19.96 14.11 -21.42
N ASP A 458 21.09 13.44 -21.20
CA ASP A 458 22.42 14.02 -21.48
C ASP A 458 22.68 14.26 -22.98
N ARG A 459 21.87 13.69 -23.87
CA ARG A 459 21.90 13.95 -25.33
C ARG A 459 21.08 15.18 -25.74
N LEU A 460 20.25 15.74 -24.86
CA LEU A 460 19.42 16.90 -25.19
C LEU A 460 20.30 18.18 -25.22
N PRO A 461 20.25 18.96 -26.32
CA PRO A 461 20.97 20.22 -26.42
C PRO A 461 20.25 21.31 -25.60
N LEU A 462 20.44 21.31 -24.29
CA LEU A 462 19.83 22.28 -23.37
C LEU A 462 20.84 23.33 -22.89
N PRO A 463 20.47 24.62 -22.80
CA PRO A 463 21.34 25.64 -22.23
C PRO A 463 21.62 25.35 -20.75
N ALA A 464 22.87 25.62 -20.32
CA ALA A 464 23.36 25.25 -18.98
C ALA A 464 22.49 25.79 -17.83
N ARG A 465 21.84 26.95 -18.01
CA ARG A 465 20.93 27.56 -17.03
C ARG A 465 19.61 26.79 -16.87
N LEU A 466 19.08 26.19 -17.93
CA LEU A 466 17.81 25.44 -17.89
C LEU A 466 18.02 23.96 -17.58
N ARG A 467 19.24 23.45 -17.75
CA ARG A 467 19.58 22.04 -17.51
C ARG A 467 19.14 21.48 -16.14
N PRO A 468 19.29 22.17 -14.99
CA PRO A 468 18.84 21.62 -13.71
C PRO A 468 17.31 21.52 -13.61
N ALA A 469 16.57 22.53 -14.08
CA ALA A 469 15.11 22.52 -14.09
C ALA A 469 14.57 21.45 -15.04
N ALA A 470 15.16 21.35 -16.24
CA ALA A 470 14.82 20.32 -17.21
C ALA A 470 15.13 18.91 -16.71
N LEU A 471 16.26 18.71 -16.02
CA LEU A 471 16.61 17.42 -15.41
C LEU A 471 15.61 17.03 -14.33
N TRP A 472 15.16 17.99 -13.54
CA TRP A 472 14.16 17.75 -12.51
C TRP A 472 12.81 17.35 -13.13
N ALA A 473 12.29 18.11 -14.09
CA ALA A 473 11.04 17.81 -14.77
C ALA A 473 11.11 16.46 -15.54
N PHE A 474 12.18 16.24 -16.30
CA PHE A 474 12.44 14.97 -16.97
C PHE A 474 12.56 13.82 -15.98
N GLY A 475 13.23 14.02 -14.84
CA GLY A 475 13.40 13.02 -13.80
C GLY A 475 12.08 12.54 -13.23
N ILE A 476 11.12 13.44 -12.98
CA ILE A 476 9.78 13.07 -12.47
C ILE A 476 9.01 12.25 -13.51
N LEU A 477 9.01 12.70 -14.77
CA LEU A 477 8.33 11.97 -15.84
C LEU A 477 8.96 10.60 -16.09
N TRP A 478 10.29 10.54 -16.14
CA TRP A 478 11.04 9.32 -16.41
C TRP A 478 10.92 8.32 -15.27
N THR A 479 10.97 8.75 -14.01
CA THR A 479 10.76 7.83 -12.87
C THR A 479 9.36 7.25 -12.87
N SER A 480 8.35 8.07 -13.16
CA SER A 480 6.96 7.62 -13.28
C SER A 480 6.81 6.58 -14.39
N LEU A 481 7.34 6.88 -15.59
CA LEU A 481 7.31 5.97 -16.73
C LEU A 481 8.08 4.67 -16.46
N ALA A 482 9.27 4.76 -15.87
CA ALA A 482 10.11 3.61 -15.55
C ALA A 482 9.45 2.67 -14.53
N ALA A 483 8.84 3.23 -13.48
CA ALA A 483 8.12 2.45 -12.49
C ALA A 483 6.88 1.80 -13.11
N GLU A 484 6.09 2.56 -13.88
CA GLU A 484 4.89 2.06 -14.54
C GLU A 484 5.19 0.97 -15.56
N ALA A 485 6.18 1.16 -16.42
CA ALA A 485 6.62 0.17 -17.40
C ALA A 485 7.05 -1.16 -16.73
N ALA A 486 7.65 -1.09 -15.54
CA ALA A 486 8.07 -2.26 -14.79
C ALA A 486 6.90 -3.04 -14.14
N ILE A 487 5.87 -2.34 -13.66
CA ILE A 487 4.73 -2.97 -12.98
C ILE A 487 3.57 -3.31 -13.93
N LEU A 488 3.48 -2.65 -15.08
CA LEU A 488 2.36 -2.77 -16.02
C LEU A 488 2.04 -4.21 -16.43
N PRO A 489 3.03 -5.08 -16.76
CA PRO A 489 2.72 -6.47 -17.12
C PRO A 489 2.01 -7.21 -15.99
N LEU A 490 2.43 -7.00 -14.75
CA LEU A 490 1.82 -7.64 -13.59
C LEU A 490 0.42 -7.08 -13.30
N LEU A 491 0.23 -5.77 -13.44
CA LEU A 491 -1.10 -5.15 -13.29
C LEU A 491 -2.09 -5.65 -14.35
N ALA A 492 -1.65 -5.77 -15.60
CA ALA A 492 -2.47 -6.27 -16.70
C ALA A 492 -2.87 -7.74 -16.49
N LEU A 493 -1.94 -8.59 -16.01
CA LEU A 493 -2.23 -9.99 -15.72
C LEU A 493 -3.16 -10.17 -14.50
N GLU A 494 -2.92 -9.43 -13.42
CA GLU A 494 -3.62 -9.67 -12.15
C GLU A 494 -5.01 -8.99 -12.10
N PHE A 495 -5.13 -7.79 -12.68
CA PHE A 495 -6.32 -6.94 -12.57
C PHE A 495 -7.02 -6.66 -13.90
N GLY A 496 -6.38 -6.92 -15.05
CA GLY A 496 -6.94 -6.58 -16.36
C GLY A 496 -7.16 -5.08 -16.60
N GLU A 497 -6.59 -4.22 -15.74
CA GLU A 497 -6.71 -2.77 -15.83
C GLU A 497 -5.41 -2.17 -16.39
N ILE A 498 -5.54 -1.31 -17.41
CA ILE A 498 -4.44 -0.49 -17.95
C ILE A 498 -4.87 0.96 -17.82
N SER A 499 -4.13 1.76 -17.06
CA SER A 499 -4.38 3.21 -16.95
C SER A 499 -3.18 3.99 -17.48
N PRO A 500 -3.28 4.62 -18.67
CA PRO A 500 -2.15 5.26 -19.35
C PRO A 500 -1.80 6.66 -18.81
N HIS A 501 -2.38 7.08 -17.68
CA HIS A 501 -2.34 8.45 -17.20
C HIS A 501 -1.07 8.81 -16.39
N PHE A 502 0.05 8.13 -16.62
CA PHE A 502 1.32 8.35 -15.91
C PHE A 502 1.81 9.81 -15.95
N TYR A 503 1.45 10.56 -16.99
CA TYR A 503 1.81 11.96 -17.15
C TYR A 503 1.19 12.87 -16.08
N LEU A 504 0.07 12.49 -15.46
CA LEU A 504 -0.52 13.24 -14.35
C LEU A 504 0.40 13.26 -13.13
N ASN A 505 1.24 12.23 -12.95
CA ASN A 505 2.27 12.21 -11.90
C ASN A 505 3.28 13.35 -12.05
N ALA A 506 3.54 13.82 -13.28
CA ALA A 506 4.47 14.92 -13.52
C ALA A 506 4.01 16.23 -12.87
N VAL A 507 2.69 16.42 -12.71
CA VAL A 507 2.10 17.59 -12.02
C VAL A 507 1.83 17.26 -10.55
N TRP A 508 1.26 16.08 -10.29
CA TRP A 508 0.82 15.70 -8.96
C TRP A 508 1.96 15.52 -7.96
N LEU A 509 3.04 14.83 -8.33
CA LEU A 509 4.14 14.52 -7.40
C LEU A 509 4.90 15.77 -6.91
N PRO A 510 5.19 16.79 -7.77
CA PRO A 510 5.68 18.09 -7.30
C PRO A 510 4.78 18.76 -6.27
N VAL A 511 3.48 18.87 -6.58
CA VAL A 511 2.51 19.53 -5.72
C VAL A 511 2.46 18.80 -4.38
N LEU A 512 2.40 17.47 -4.41
CA LEU A 512 2.44 16.62 -3.23
C LEU A 512 3.70 16.87 -2.38
N GLY A 513 4.88 16.77 -2.99
CA GLY A 513 6.15 16.81 -2.25
C GLY A 513 6.63 18.18 -1.80
N ILE A 514 6.33 19.24 -2.56
CA ILE A 514 6.82 20.60 -2.29
C ILE A 514 5.79 21.41 -1.50
N VAL A 515 4.50 21.20 -1.76
CA VAL A 515 3.43 22.02 -1.19
C VAL A 515 2.65 21.25 -0.15
N VAL A 516 2.02 20.14 -0.53
CA VAL A 516 1.05 19.44 0.34
C VAL A 516 1.72 18.82 1.56
N MET A 517 2.80 18.04 1.38
CA MET A 517 3.47 17.37 2.50
C MET A 517 4.12 18.35 3.48
N PRO A 518 4.90 19.37 3.05
CA PRO A 518 5.49 20.30 4.00
C PRO A 518 4.47 21.15 4.73
N LEU A 519 3.43 21.66 4.04
CA LEU A 519 2.38 22.44 4.69
C LEU A 519 1.54 21.56 5.63
N GLY A 520 1.16 20.36 5.20
CA GLY A 520 0.40 19.42 6.03
C GLY A 520 1.15 18.94 7.27
N LEU A 521 2.48 18.86 7.23
CA LEU A 521 3.31 18.58 8.40
C LEU A 521 3.53 19.82 9.29
N ALA A 522 3.45 21.03 8.73
CA ALA A 522 3.62 22.28 9.46
C ALA A 522 2.37 22.69 10.26
N GLY A 523 1.18 22.21 9.84
CA GLY A 523 -0.11 22.52 10.47
C GLY A 523 -0.96 23.41 9.60
#